data_AF-A0AAD4MAX8-F1
#
_entry.id   AF-A0AAD4MAX8-F1
#
_cell.length_a   1.000
_cell.length_b   1.000
_cell.length_c   1.000
_cell.angle_alpha   90.00
_cell.angle_beta   90.00
_cell.angle_gamma   90.00
#
_symmetry.space_group_name_H-M   'P 1'
#
loop_
_entity.id
_entity.type
_entity.pdbx_description
1 polymer ?
#
loop_
_entity_poly.entity_id
_entity_poly.type
_entity_poly.pdbx_seq_one_letter_code
_entity_poly.pdbx_strand_id
1 'polypeptide(L)'
;MDRKLKFIAEPKTVSIVGCPFSGGQHRVGVDKGPIHLVNAGLVDQLKDLGWVVEFDGHHQFEDISADIDPQIGKLKNPRLVSRVTEAVARVVGHHVNKGSLPLTLGGDHSLAMGTISGTLSNIHGMPLAFLTSLSGSASLGTIEGGEKAILREHNIAAFSMHEVDRYGIGRVVEMALDRVNPDRSKPIHLSFDVDALDPSVAPSTGTPVRGGLTFREGHYICERLYETGLCVYDWFGNFGIKIRFLKEVNPYLKEEADVKQTIAVGCSLVRAALGETLL
;
A
#
# COMPACT_ATOMS: atom_id res chain seq x y z
N MET A 1 23.32 -9.54 -8.97
CA MET A 1 24.40 -8.65 -8.50
C MET A 1 23.83 -7.89 -7.33
N ASP A 2 24.35 -8.08 -6.12
CA ASP A 2 23.69 -7.61 -4.89
C ASP A 2 23.72 -6.07 -4.82
N ARG A 3 22.61 -5.43 -5.18
CA ARG A 3 22.50 -3.96 -5.18
C ARG A 3 22.26 -3.51 -3.75
N LYS A 4 23.25 -2.82 -3.18
CA LYS A 4 23.13 -2.21 -1.85
C LYS A 4 21.92 -1.26 -1.83
N LEU A 5 20.87 -1.66 -1.11
CA LEU A 5 19.73 -0.81 -0.81
C LEU A 5 20.28 0.42 -0.08
N LYS A 6 20.18 1.59 -0.73
CA LYS A 6 20.97 2.79 -0.40
C LYS A 6 20.85 3.20 1.05
N PHE A 7 19.69 2.95 1.61
CA PHE A 7 19.39 3.24 2.98
C PHE A 7 18.74 2.03 3.64
N ILE A 8 19.10 0.76 3.40
CA ILE A 8 18.66 -0.33 4.29
C ILE A 8 19.88 -0.90 5.00
N ALA A 9 19.76 -1.01 6.31
CA ALA A 9 20.74 -1.66 7.15
C ALA A 9 20.69 -3.19 6.95
N GLU A 10 21.87 -3.81 7.00
CA GLU A 10 21.98 -5.26 7.11
C GLU A 10 21.95 -5.68 8.60
N PRO A 11 21.22 -6.73 8.99
CA PRO A 11 20.41 -7.59 8.13
C PRO A 11 19.08 -6.93 7.69
N LYS A 12 18.70 -7.11 6.42
CA LYS A 12 17.43 -6.62 5.84
C LYS A 12 16.24 -7.06 6.71
N THR A 13 15.68 -6.14 7.50
CA THR A 13 14.62 -6.45 8.49
C THR A 13 13.29 -5.81 8.09
N VAL A 14 12.22 -6.61 8.04
CA VAL A 14 10.84 -6.18 7.74
C VAL A 14 9.93 -6.53 8.91
N SER A 15 9.20 -5.53 9.41
CA SER A 15 8.21 -5.69 10.48
C SER A 15 6.81 -5.64 9.88
N ILE A 16 6.13 -6.78 9.85
CA ILE A 16 4.79 -6.94 9.29
C ILE A 16 3.77 -6.53 10.34
N VAL A 17 3.02 -5.48 10.04
CA VAL A 17 1.93 -4.94 10.88
C VAL A 17 0.60 -5.26 10.22
N GLY A 18 -0.17 -6.18 10.79
CA GLY A 18 -1.52 -6.48 10.34
C GLY A 18 -2.51 -5.45 10.87
N CYS A 19 -3.18 -4.72 9.99
CA CYS A 19 -4.17 -3.69 10.34
C CYS A 19 -5.58 -4.09 9.86
N PRO A 20 -6.24 -5.08 10.49
CA PRO A 20 -7.64 -5.41 10.21
C PRO A 20 -8.53 -4.22 10.58
N PHE A 21 -9.12 -3.55 9.58
CA PHE A 21 -10.04 -2.44 9.81
C PHE A 21 -10.96 -2.19 8.61
N SER A 22 -12.24 -1.99 8.90
CA SER A 22 -13.30 -1.72 7.91
C SER A 22 -14.11 -0.44 8.20
N GLY A 23 -13.87 0.23 9.34
CA GLY A 23 -14.75 1.25 9.90
C GLY A 23 -14.84 2.56 9.11
N GLY A 24 -13.94 2.81 8.15
CA GLY A 24 -14.01 3.95 7.24
C GLY A 24 -14.96 3.77 6.06
N GLN A 25 -15.54 2.57 5.86
CA GLN A 25 -16.42 2.26 4.73
C GLN A 25 -17.65 1.40 5.11
N HIS A 26 -18.56 1.21 4.16
CA HIS A 26 -19.76 0.36 4.34
C HIS A 26 -19.54 -1.13 4.06
N ARG A 27 -18.32 -1.54 3.68
CA ARG A 27 -18.03 -2.88 3.14
C ARG A 27 -17.21 -3.69 4.14
N VAL A 28 -17.77 -4.81 4.59
CA VAL A 28 -17.18 -5.76 5.55
C VAL A 28 -16.27 -6.79 4.85
N GLY A 29 -15.43 -7.50 5.61
CA GLY A 29 -14.59 -8.61 5.12
C GLY A 29 -13.24 -8.15 4.57
N VAL A 30 -12.82 -6.94 4.92
CA VAL A 30 -11.56 -6.30 4.50
C VAL A 30 -10.52 -6.34 5.62
N ASP A 31 -11.02 -6.28 6.85
CA ASP A 31 -10.45 -6.80 8.08
C ASP A 31 -9.76 -8.17 7.93
N LYS A 32 -10.28 -9.07 7.06
CA LYS A 32 -9.69 -10.40 6.84
C LYS A 32 -8.46 -10.41 5.93
N GLY A 33 -8.27 -9.40 5.07
CA GLY A 33 -7.18 -9.36 4.09
C GLY A 33 -5.80 -9.61 4.72
N PRO A 34 -5.41 -8.89 5.79
CA PRO A 34 -4.16 -9.11 6.53
C PRO A 34 -3.97 -10.54 7.02
N ILE A 35 -5.03 -11.16 7.55
CA ILE A 35 -5.01 -12.54 8.08
C ILE A 35 -4.76 -13.54 6.94
N HIS A 36 -5.43 -13.37 5.80
CA HIS A 36 -5.30 -14.28 4.67
C HIS A 36 -3.90 -14.28 4.04
N LEU A 37 -3.18 -13.17 4.04
CA LEU A 37 -1.81 -13.08 3.49
C LEU A 37 -0.80 -13.77 4.41
N VAL A 38 -0.91 -13.55 5.72
CA VAL A 38 -0.07 -14.22 6.71
C VAL A 38 -0.31 -15.73 6.65
N ASN A 39 -1.57 -16.16 6.59
CA ASN A 39 -1.94 -17.57 6.43
C ASN A 39 -1.55 -18.17 5.07
N ALA A 40 -1.37 -17.36 4.02
CA ALA A 40 -0.81 -17.79 2.74
C ALA A 40 0.73 -17.96 2.77
N GLY A 41 1.36 -17.81 3.94
CA GLY A 41 2.79 -18.02 4.13
C GLY A 41 3.65 -16.79 3.80
N LEU A 42 3.08 -15.58 3.73
CA LEU A 42 3.84 -14.37 3.40
C LEU A 42 5.05 -14.15 4.31
N VAL A 43 4.93 -14.49 5.60
CA VAL A 43 6.02 -14.41 6.58
C VAL A 43 7.22 -15.28 6.16
N ASP A 44 6.97 -16.52 5.73
CA ASP A 44 8.03 -17.46 5.39
C ASP A 44 8.58 -17.19 3.98
N GLN A 45 7.72 -16.82 3.03
CA GLN A 45 8.12 -16.35 1.70
C GLN A 45 9.11 -15.17 1.75
N LEU A 46 8.96 -14.24 2.72
CA LEU A 46 9.90 -13.14 2.90
C LEU A 46 11.22 -13.58 3.56
N LYS A 47 11.19 -14.58 4.46
CA LYS A 47 12.42 -15.20 5.01
C LYS A 47 13.21 -15.91 3.93
N ASP A 48 12.54 -16.61 3.02
CA ASP A 48 13.16 -17.31 1.88
C ASP A 48 13.86 -16.33 0.92
N LEU A 49 13.39 -15.08 0.83
CA LEU A 49 14.07 -13.98 0.13
C LEU A 49 15.26 -13.37 0.93
N GLY A 50 15.60 -13.93 2.08
CA GLY A 50 16.72 -13.48 2.92
C GLY A 50 16.40 -12.33 3.88
N TRP A 51 15.13 -12.01 4.12
CA TRP A 51 14.74 -11.00 5.11
C TRP A 51 14.62 -11.58 6.53
N VAL A 52 15.01 -10.79 7.52
CA VAL A 52 14.59 -10.99 8.91
C VAL A 52 13.16 -10.46 9.03
N VAL A 53 12.21 -11.35 9.32
CA VAL A 53 10.78 -11.00 9.36
C VAL A 53 10.27 -10.98 10.80
N GLU A 54 9.92 -9.80 11.30
CA GLU A 54 9.18 -9.63 12.56
C GLU A 54 7.69 -9.54 12.26
N PHE A 55 6.87 -10.48 12.74
CA PHE A 55 5.41 -10.32 12.66
C PHE A 55 4.88 -9.70 13.95
N ASP A 56 4.41 -8.45 13.87
CA ASP A 56 3.88 -7.68 15.01
C ASP A 56 2.37 -7.94 15.25
N GLY A 57 1.85 -9.04 14.70
CA GLY A 57 0.48 -9.48 14.90
C GLY A 57 -0.57 -8.76 14.05
N HIS A 58 -1.83 -9.10 14.33
CA HIS A 58 -3.01 -8.40 13.82
C HIS A 58 -3.52 -7.47 14.92
N HIS A 59 -3.25 -6.18 14.78
CA HIS A 59 -3.68 -5.17 15.75
C HIS A 59 -5.20 -4.95 15.62
N GLN A 60 -5.95 -5.38 16.64
CA GLN A 60 -7.40 -5.18 16.72
C GLN A 60 -7.71 -3.72 17.09
N PHE A 61 -7.53 -2.82 16.12
CA PHE A 61 -7.91 -1.41 16.25
C PHE A 61 -9.44 -1.21 16.38
N GLU A 62 -10.22 -2.28 16.23
CA GLU A 62 -11.68 -2.33 16.35
C GLU A 62 -12.15 -2.18 17.82
N ASP A 63 -11.32 -2.57 18.80
CA ASP A 63 -11.56 -2.33 20.23
C ASP A 63 -11.46 -0.84 20.62
N ILE A 64 -10.97 0.01 19.72
CA ILE A 64 -10.89 1.46 19.91
C ILE A 64 -12.28 2.07 19.70
N SER A 65 -13.19 1.82 20.65
CA SER A 65 -14.49 2.49 20.72
C SER A 65 -14.34 4.00 20.59
N ALA A 66 -15.27 4.63 19.88
CA ALA A 66 -15.59 6.04 20.05
C ALA A 66 -17.05 6.12 20.53
N ASP A 67 -17.25 6.19 21.84
CA ASP A 67 -18.56 6.05 22.52
C ASP A 67 -19.65 6.99 21.99
N ILE A 68 -19.23 8.10 21.36
CA ILE A 68 -20.07 9.01 20.59
C ILE A 68 -19.28 9.39 19.33
N ASP A 69 -19.71 8.95 18.14
CA ASP A 69 -19.06 9.27 16.86
C ASP A 69 -20.05 9.77 15.78
N PRO A 70 -20.50 11.03 15.86
CA PRO A 70 -21.45 11.59 14.91
C PRO A 70 -20.80 11.83 13.55
N GLN A 71 -21.55 11.55 12.49
CA GLN A 71 -21.13 11.82 11.12
C GLN A 71 -20.83 13.31 10.92
N ILE A 72 -19.64 13.64 10.39
CA ILE A 72 -19.24 15.03 10.09
C ILE A 72 -19.30 15.24 8.57
N GLY A 73 -20.35 15.91 8.10
CA GLY A 73 -20.60 16.07 6.67
C GLY A 73 -20.81 14.72 5.97
N LYS A 74 -19.93 14.35 5.04
CA LYS A 74 -19.91 13.00 4.40
C LYS A 74 -19.05 11.97 5.16
N LEU A 75 -18.25 12.37 6.16
CA LEU A 75 -17.30 11.51 6.87
C LEU A 75 -18.03 10.60 7.87
N LYS A 76 -17.86 9.29 7.69
CA LYS A 76 -18.43 8.23 8.55
C LYS A 76 -17.41 7.82 9.60
N ASN A 77 -17.89 7.60 10.83
CA ASN A 77 -17.09 7.23 11.98
C ASN A 77 -15.77 8.05 12.11
N PRO A 78 -15.81 9.40 11.99
CA PRO A 78 -14.59 10.21 11.89
C PRO A 78 -13.69 10.13 13.14
N ARG A 79 -14.26 9.93 14.34
CA ARG A 79 -13.47 9.81 15.58
C ARG A 79 -12.83 8.43 15.70
N LEU A 80 -13.56 7.36 15.35
CA LEU A 80 -13.03 6.00 15.25
C LEU A 80 -11.86 5.97 14.25
N VAL A 81 -12.10 6.40 13.01
CA VAL A 81 -11.08 6.46 11.96
C VAL A 81 -9.86 7.26 12.41
N SER A 82 -10.06 8.43 13.04
CA SER A 82 -8.96 9.23 13.59
C SER A 82 -8.13 8.45 14.62
N ARG A 83 -8.76 7.91 15.67
CA ARG A 83 -8.05 7.13 16.72
C ARG A 83 -7.33 5.90 16.16
N VAL A 84 -7.94 5.22 15.19
CA VAL A 84 -7.34 4.07 14.49
C VAL A 84 -6.11 4.51 13.69
N THR A 85 -6.18 5.62 12.94
CA THR A 85 -5.02 6.15 12.20
C THR A 85 -3.91 6.62 13.12
N GLU A 86 -4.22 7.20 14.28
CA GLU A 86 -3.24 7.57 15.32
C GLU A 86 -2.57 6.32 15.92
N ALA A 87 -3.34 5.27 16.22
CA ALA A 87 -2.81 4.00 16.71
C ALA A 87 -1.88 3.32 15.68
N VAL A 88 -2.27 3.29 14.40
CA VAL A 88 -1.42 2.80 13.30
C VAL A 88 -0.16 3.65 13.17
N ALA A 89 -0.26 4.99 13.23
CA ALA A 89 0.90 5.87 13.14
C ALA A 89 1.92 5.61 14.26
N ARG A 90 1.43 5.35 15.48
CA ARG A 90 2.28 5.00 16.63
C ARG A 90 2.99 3.64 16.45
N VAL A 91 2.28 2.61 15.97
CA VAL A 91 2.85 1.27 15.72
C VAL A 91 3.87 1.31 14.57
N VAL A 92 3.51 1.94 13.45
CA VAL A 92 4.41 2.10 12.30
C VAL A 92 5.65 2.90 12.69
N GLY A 93 5.47 4.02 13.40
CA GLY A 93 6.55 4.86 13.91
C GLY A 93 7.48 4.16 14.90
N HIS A 94 6.98 3.14 15.63
CA HIS A 94 7.80 2.33 16.53
C HIS A 94 8.75 1.39 15.77
N HIS A 95 8.28 0.71 14.72
CA HIS A 95 9.11 -0.17 13.88
C HIS A 95 10.11 0.62 13.03
N VAL A 96 9.67 1.75 12.49
CA VAL A 96 10.51 2.83 11.95
C VAL A 96 11.66 3.17 12.90
N ASN A 97 11.39 3.47 14.17
CA ASN A 97 12.41 3.87 15.14
C ASN A 97 13.36 2.73 15.57
N LYS A 98 13.01 1.47 15.31
CA LYS A 98 13.93 0.32 15.46
C LYS A 98 14.86 0.13 14.26
N GLY A 99 14.60 0.82 13.16
CA GLY A 99 15.32 0.65 11.90
C GLY A 99 14.86 -0.53 11.03
N SER A 100 13.64 -1.00 11.26
CA SER A 100 12.99 -2.04 10.44
C SER A 100 12.07 -1.42 9.38
N LEU A 101 11.82 -2.14 8.30
CA LEU A 101 10.85 -1.76 7.27
C LEU A 101 9.42 -2.13 7.71
N PRO A 102 8.53 -1.19 8.09
CA PRO A 102 7.12 -1.49 8.30
C PRO A 102 6.42 -1.90 7.00
N LEU A 103 6.05 -3.18 6.90
CA LEU A 103 5.10 -3.72 5.93
C LEU A 103 3.72 -3.74 6.57
N THR A 104 2.90 -2.76 6.22
CA THR A 104 1.52 -2.62 6.71
C THR A 104 0.56 -3.35 5.78
N LEU A 105 -0.06 -4.42 6.31
CA LEU A 105 -1.10 -5.17 5.61
C LEU A 105 -2.43 -4.52 5.98
N GLY A 106 -3.01 -3.80 5.03
CA GLY A 106 -4.15 -2.92 5.29
C GLY A 106 -5.51 -3.57 5.09
N GLY A 107 -6.40 -3.29 6.05
CA GLY A 107 -7.78 -2.92 5.78
C GLY A 107 -7.88 -1.57 5.02
N ASP A 108 -8.94 -0.80 5.25
CA ASP A 108 -9.41 0.26 4.33
C ASP A 108 -8.44 1.42 3.99
N HIS A 109 -8.88 2.31 3.08
CA HIS A 109 -8.06 3.44 2.59
C HIS A 109 -7.61 4.34 3.75
N SER A 110 -8.47 4.58 4.75
CA SER A 110 -8.25 5.59 5.79
C SER A 110 -6.97 5.35 6.58
N LEU A 111 -6.59 4.08 6.79
CA LEU A 111 -5.33 3.68 7.41
C LEU A 111 -4.08 4.27 6.73
N ALA A 112 -4.15 4.67 5.46
CA ALA A 112 -3.03 5.26 4.75
C ALA A 112 -2.53 6.55 5.42
N MET A 113 -3.44 7.34 6.02
CA MET A 113 -3.04 8.49 6.84
C MET A 113 -2.17 8.05 8.02
N GLY A 114 -2.57 6.99 8.73
CA GLY A 114 -1.79 6.43 9.83
C GLY A 114 -0.43 5.91 9.39
N THR A 115 -0.37 5.10 8.32
CA THR A 115 0.90 4.53 7.83
C THR A 115 1.85 5.61 7.34
N ILE A 116 1.35 6.62 6.62
CA ILE A 116 2.14 7.77 6.17
C ILE A 116 2.60 8.61 7.37
N SER A 117 1.72 8.97 8.31
CA SER A 117 2.07 9.75 9.50
C SER A 117 3.09 9.05 10.41
N GLY A 118 2.96 7.74 10.60
CA GLY A 118 3.95 6.94 11.34
C GLY A 118 5.29 6.78 10.63
N THR A 119 5.29 6.79 9.29
CA THR A 119 6.53 6.84 8.49
C THR A 119 7.17 8.23 8.62
N LEU A 120 6.39 9.30 8.47
CA LEU A 120 6.84 10.70 8.46
C LEU A 120 7.25 11.26 9.83
N SER A 121 6.75 10.71 10.94
CA SER A 121 7.03 11.23 12.29
C SER A 121 8.52 11.26 12.63
N ASN A 122 9.33 10.48 11.91
CA ASN A 122 10.79 10.41 12.08
C ASN A 122 11.54 10.69 10.76
N ILE A 123 10.90 11.31 9.75
CA ILE A 123 11.53 11.66 8.46
C ILE A 123 11.07 13.03 7.98
N HIS A 124 12.02 13.94 7.82
CA HIS A 124 11.76 15.23 7.21
C HIS A 124 11.96 15.19 5.68
N GLY A 125 10.97 15.70 4.94
CA GLY A 125 11.11 15.98 3.51
C GLY A 125 10.86 14.80 2.56
N MET A 126 10.20 13.72 2.99
CA MET A 126 9.76 12.65 2.07
C MET A 126 8.92 13.22 0.92
N PRO A 127 9.13 12.76 -0.32
CA PRO A 127 8.22 13.00 -1.41
C PRO A 127 7.11 11.93 -1.37
N LEU A 128 5.88 12.38 -1.16
CA LEU A 128 4.75 11.48 -0.99
C LEU A 128 4.27 10.92 -2.34
N ALA A 129 4.78 9.75 -2.71
CA ALA A 129 4.39 9.01 -3.90
C ALA A 129 3.06 8.26 -3.67
N PHE A 130 1.93 8.98 -3.75
CA PHE A 130 0.61 8.34 -3.78
C PHE A 130 0.37 7.62 -5.12
N LEU A 131 0.69 6.32 -5.17
CA LEU A 131 0.28 5.40 -6.25
C LEU A 131 -1.16 4.85 -6.03
N THR A 132 -2.06 5.68 -5.49
CA THR A 132 -3.44 5.33 -5.15
C THR A 132 -4.47 5.70 -6.24
N SER A 133 -4.03 6.08 -7.45
CA SER A 133 -4.93 6.51 -8.55
C SER A 133 -4.66 5.90 -9.92
N LEU A 134 -3.84 4.83 -9.99
CA LEU A 134 -3.89 3.89 -11.13
C LEU A 134 -5.08 2.94 -11.02
N SER A 135 -5.69 2.82 -9.83
CA SER A 135 -7.06 2.33 -9.69
C SER A 135 -8.01 3.31 -10.35
N GLY A 136 -8.35 3.00 -11.61
CA GLY A 136 -9.32 3.75 -12.36
C GLY A 136 -10.69 3.62 -11.71
N SER A 137 -11.08 4.56 -10.84
CA SER A 137 -12.49 4.73 -10.47
C SER A 137 -13.26 5.21 -11.70
N ALA A 138 -13.62 4.26 -12.55
CA ALA A 138 -14.40 4.34 -13.78
C ALA A 138 -14.03 5.49 -14.73
N SER A 139 -12.86 5.37 -15.38
CA SER A 139 -12.25 6.37 -16.26
C SER A 139 -11.91 7.68 -15.54
N LEU A 140 -11.23 8.60 -16.23
CA LEU A 140 -11.12 9.97 -15.73
C LEU A 140 -12.50 10.68 -15.66
N GLY A 141 -13.60 10.06 -16.10
CA GLY A 141 -14.96 10.60 -16.00
C GLY A 141 -15.56 10.65 -14.58
N THR A 142 -15.11 9.81 -13.64
CA THR A 142 -15.68 9.74 -12.27
C THR A 142 -14.70 9.91 -11.12
N ILE A 143 -13.52 10.47 -11.39
CA ILE A 143 -12.92 11.36 -10.37
C ILE A 143 -13.94 12.49 -10.19
N GLU A 144 -14.55 12.62 -9.00
CA GLU A 144 -15.53 13.71 -8.74
C GLU A 144 -14.86 15.03 -9.14
N GLY A 145 -15.61 15.98 -9.73
CA GLY A 145 -15.01 17.22 -10.26
C GLY A 145 -14.14 17.97 -9.25
N GLY A 146 -14.43 17.79 -7.95
CA GLY A 146 -13.61 18.23 -6.83
C GLY A 146 -12.22 17.58 -6.74
N GLU A 147 -12.06 16.25 -6.83
CA GLU A 147 -10.72 15.64 -6.65
C GLU A 147 -9.78 15.99 -7.82
N LYS A 148 -10.31 16.13 -9.05
CA LYS A 148 -9.53 16.68 -10.17
C LYS A 148 -9.10 18.13 -9.93
N ALA A 149 -9.97 18.94 -9.33
CA ALA A 149 -9.65 20.31 -8.99
C ALA A 149 -8.53 20.33 -7.94
N ILE A 150 -8.64 19.55 -6.86
CA ILE A 150 -7.62 19.37 -5.81
C ILE A 150 -6.28 18.94 -6.40
N LEU A 151 -6.25 17.92 -7.27
CA LEU A 151 -5.01 17.45 -7.91
C LEU A 151 -4.32 18.57 -8.71
N ARG A 152 -5.10 19.38 -9.45
CA ARG A 152 -4.57 20.50 -10.26
C ARG A 152 -4.15 21.69 -9.39
N GLU A 153 -4.97 22.06 -8.42
CA GLU A 153 -4.77 23.18 -7.49
C GLU A 153 -3.49 22.99 -6.66
N HIS A 154 -3.29 21.79 -6.12
CA HIS A 154 -2.10 21.47 -5.34
C HIS A 154 -0.93 20.93 -6.18
N ASN A 155 -1.04 20.94 -7.51
CA ASN A 155 0.00 20.44 -8.43
C ASN A 155 0.49 19.02 -8.05
N ILE A 156 -0.46 18.14 -7.71
CA ILE A 156 -0.21 16.73 -7.39
C ILE A 156 -0.10 15.96 -8.70
N ALA A 157 0.99 15.23 -8.86
CA ALA A 157 1.19 14.38 -10.02
C ALA A 157 0.27 13.15 -9.94
N ALA A 158 -0.56 12.97 -10.96
CA ALA A 158 -1.40 11.80 -11.13
C ALA A 158 -1.25 11.28 -12.56
N PHE A 159 -1.16 9.97 -12.69
CA PHE A 159 -1.07 9.25 -13.96
C PHE A 159 -2.22 8.26 -13.98
N SER A 160 -3.02 8.30 -15.04
CA SER A 160 -4.14 7.40 -15.24
C SER A 160 -3.77 6.30 -16.22
N MET A 161 -4.68 5.35 -16.42
CA MET A 161 -4.51 4.32 -17.44
C MET A 161 -4.36 4.90 -18.86
N HIS A 162 -4.82 6.13 -19.14
CA HIS A 162 -4.52 6.80 -20.41
C HIS A 162 -3.02 7.08 -20.60
N GLU A 163 -2.31 7.48 -19.54
CA GLU A 163 -0.86 7.67 -19.58
C GLU A 163 -0.12 6.32 -19.67
N VAL A 164 -0.64 5.26 -19.03
CA VAL A 164 -0.10 3.89 -19.14
C VAL A 164 -0.27 3.35 -20.57
N ASP A 165 -1.46 3.43 -21.15
CA ASP A 165 -1.75 3.03 -22.53
C ASP A 165 -0.87 3.79 -23.55
N ARG A 166 -0.61 5.08 -23.29
CA ARG A 166 0.09 5.97 -24.21
C ARG A 166 1.61 5.87 -24.14
N TYR A 167 2.18 5.65 -22.95
CA TYR A 167 3.63 5.71 -22.73
C TYR A 167 4.24 4.38 -22.23
N GLY A 168 3.41 3.41 -21.83
CA GLY A 168 3.81 2.19 -21.15
C GLY A 168 4.18 2.40 -19.68
N ILE A 169 3.91 1.40 -18.84
CA ILE A 169 4.10 1.52 -17.38
C ILE A 169 5.52 1.97 -17.00
N GLY A 170 6.55 1.48 -17.70
CA GLY A 170 7.94 1.82 -17.40
C GLY A 170 8.25 3.30 -17.53
N ARG A 171 7.67 3.96 -18.55
CA ARG A 171 7.85 5.40 -18.72
C ARG A 171 7.03 6.18 -17.70
N VAL A 172 5.83 5.71 -17.34
CA VAL A 172 4.98 6.31 -16.30
C VAL A 172 5.67 6.26 -14.93
N VAL A 173 6.30 5.14 -14.57
CA VAL A 173 7.04 5.01 -13.30
C VAL A 173 8.22 5.98 -13.25
N GLU A 174 9.01 6.13 -14.32
CA GLU A 174 10.07 7.15 -14.34
C GLU A 174 9.52 8.58 -14.27
N MET A 175 8.44 8.88 -14.99
CA MET A 175 7.79 10.20 -14.94
C MET A 175 7.26 10.53 -13.53
N ALA A 176 6.74 9.54 -12.81
CA ALA A 176 6.34 9.68 -11.41
C ALA A 176 7.57 9.92 -10.51
N LEU A 177 8.61 9.10 -10.64
CA LEU A 177 9.87 9.24 -9.88
C LEU A 177 10.55 10.59 -10.11
N ASP A 178 10.64 11.06 -11.35
CA ASP A 178 11.19 12.38 -11.70
C ASP A 178 10.38 13.52 -11.09
N ARG A 179 9.05 13.37 -11.03
CA ARG A 179 8.17 14.43 -10.54
C ARG A 179 8.10 14.52 -9.01
N VAL A 180 8.36 13.42 -8.30
CA VAL A 180 8.34 13.38 -6.82
C VAL A 180 9.75 13.41 -6.21
N ASN A 181 10.73 12.74 -6.81
CA ASN A 181 12.08 12.51 -6.29
C ASN A 181 13.14 12.68 -7.41
N PRO A 182 13.25 13.87 -8.05
CA PRO A 182 14.06 14.08 -9.26
C PRO A 182 15.54 13.75 -9.07
N ASP A 183 16.08 14.06 -7.89
CA ASP A 183 17.48 13.83 -7.50
C ASP A 183 17.72 12.43 -6.91
N ARG A 184 16.65 11.61 -6.78
CA ARG A 184 16.68 10.28 -6.14
C ARG A 184 17.37 10.34 -4.75
N SER A 185 17.22 11.47 -4.04
CA SER A 185 17.91 11.72 -2.78
C SER A 185 17.12 11.24 -1.55
N LYS A 186 15.81 11.01 -1.70
CA LYS A 186 14.90 10.74 -0.58
C LYS A 186 14.35 9.32 -0.56
N PRO A 187 13.92 8.81 0.62
CA PRO A 187 13.12 7.59 0.73
C PRO A 187 11.77 7.74 0.00
N ILE A 188 11.23 6.63 -0.50
CA ILE A 188 9.88 6.54 -1.07
C ILE A 188 8.96 5.81 -0.09
N HIS A 189 7.67 6.14 -0.04
CA HIS A 189 6.62 5.33 0.61
C HIS A 189 5.71 4.76 -0.49
N LEU A 190 5.39 3.45 -0.43
CA LEU A 190 4.55 2.79 -1.42
C LEU A 190 3.23 2.38 -0.77
N SER A 191 2.15 3.12 -1.08
CA SER A 191 0.78 2.67 -0.81
C SER A 191 0.19 2.09 -2.09
N PHE A 192 0.26 0.76 -2.25
CA PHE A 192 -0.33 0.03 -3.36
C PHE A 192 -1.75 -0.42 -2.99
N ASP A 193 -2.74 -0.08 -3.80
CA ASP A 193 -4.08 -0.66 -3.73
C ASP A 193 -4.22 -1.78 -4.77
N VAL A 194 -4.69 -2.95 -4.35
CA VAL A 194 -4.83 -4.11 -5.23
C VAL A 194 -5.97 -3.91 -6.24
N ASP A 195 -6.89 -2.97 -5.98
CA ASP A 195 -7.88 -2.51 -6.98
C ASP A 195 -7.30 -1.63 -8.10
N ALA A 196 -6.00 -1.33 -8.08
CA ALA A 196 -5.27 -0.78 -9.24
C ALA A 196 -5.01 -1.82 -10.34
N LEU A 197 -5.07 -3.11 -10.02
CA LEU A 197 -4.99 -4.19 -10.99
C LEU A 197 -6.34 -4.41 -11.67
N ASP A 198 -6.34 -4.85 -12.93
CA ASP A 198 -7.56 -5.25 -13.60
C ASP A 198 -8.25 -6.42 -12.86
N PRO A 199 -9.60 -6.47 -12.79
CA PRO A 199 -10.33 -7.53 -12.12
C PRO A 199 -10.08 -8.95 -12.66
N SER A 200 -9.51 -9.11 -13.86
CA SER A 200 -9.01 -10.40 -14.35
C SER A 200 -7.79 -10.92 -13.59
N VAL A 201 -7.02 -10.01 -12.97
CA VAL A 201 -5.83 -10.30 -12.16
C VAL A 201 -6.18 -10.31 -10.67
N ALA A 202 -6.93 -9.30 -10.20
CA ALA A 202 -7.35 -9.15 -8.81
C ALA A 202 -8.89 -9.12 -8.69
N PRO A 203 -9.57 -10.27 -8.85
CA PRO A 203 -11.03 -10.33 -8.87
C PRO A 203 -11.69 -9.99 -7.52
N SER A 204 -11.05 -10.27 -6.39
CA SER A 204 -11.59 -9.94 -5.05
C SER A 204 -11.17 -8.52 -4.63
N THR A 205 -11.71 -7.51 -5.33
CA THR A 205 -11.37 -6.09 -5.12
C THR A 205 -12.55 -5.18 -4.80
N GLY A 206 -12.26 -4.06 -4.11
CA GLY A 206 -13.23 -3.11 -3.53
C GLY A 206 -14.26 -2.62 -4.53
N THR A 207 -13.75 -1.91 -5.52
CA THR A 207 -14.49 -1.33 -6.61
C THR A 207 -13.81 -1.82 -7.88
N PRO A 208 -14.13 -3.05 -8.34
CA PRO A 208 -13.43 -3.65 -9.47
C PRO A 208 -13.75 -2.85 -10.73
N VAL A 209 -12.74 -2.25 -11.36
CA VAL A 209 -12.92 -1.50 -12.61
C VAL A 209 -12.03 -2.06 -13.70
N ARG A 210 -12.66 -2.32 -14.86
CA ARG A 210 -12.01 -2.87 -16.05
C ARG A 210 -11.05 -1.87 -16.67
N GLY A 211 -9.98 -2.40 -17.26
CA GLY A 211 -8.89 -1.60 -17.82
C GLY A 211 -7.96 -1.06 -16.74
N GLY A 212 -7.80 -1.82 -15.64
CA GLY A 212 -6.74 -1.58 -14.65
C GLY A 212 -5.39 -2.13 -15.13
N LEU A 213 -4.38 -2.05 -14.27
CA LEU A 213 -3.04 -2.58 -14.56
C LEU A 213 -3.04 -4.09 -14.74
N THR A 214 -2.27 -4.59 -15.70
CA THR A 214 -2.01 -6.03 -15.82
C THR A 214 -1.09 -6.53 -14.70
N PHE A 215 -1.07 -7.85 -14.48
CA PHE A 215 -0.18 -8.50 -13.51
C PHE A 215 1.30 -8.08 -13.67
N ARG A 216 1.77 -8.02 -14.93
CA ARG A 216 3.14 -7.65 -15.28
C ARG A 216 3.43 -6.18 -14.98
N GLU A 217 2.45 -5.29 -15.14
CA GLU A 217 2.64 -3.86 -14.87
C GLU A 217 2.65 -3.57 -13.37
N GLY A 218 1.77 -4.22 -12.60
CA GLY A 218 1.82 -4.17 -11.13
C GLY A 218 3.16 -4.67 -10.58
N HIS A 219 3.62 -5.82 -11.06
CA HIS A 219 4.95 -6.36 -10.74
C HIS A 219 6.08 -5.40 -11.12
N TYR A 220 6.05 -4.84 -12.33
CA TYR A 220 7.06 -3.90 -12.79
C TYR A 220 7.15 -2.65 -11.89
N ILE A 221 6.02 -2.12 -11.39
CA ILE A 221 6.05 -1.01 -10.42
C ILE A 221 6.84 -1.41 -9.16
N CYS A 222 6.53 -2.56 -8.58
CA CYS A 222 7.18 -3.07 -7.36
C CYS A 222 8.68 -3.34 -7.57
N GLU A 223 9.04 -4.07 -8.63
CA GLU A 223 10.41 -4.39 -9.02
C GLU A 223 11.21 -3.10 -9.28
N ARG A 224 10.67 -2.20 -10.12
CA ARG A 224 11.35 -0.95 -10.50
C ARG A 224 11.56 -0.02 -9.31
N LEU A 225 10.63 0.03 -8.36
CA LEU A 225 10.79 0.80 -7.12
C LEU A 225 11.89 0.19 -6.24
N TYR A 226 11.90 -1.13 -6.04
CA TYR A 226 12.96 -1.83 -5.31
C TYR A 226 14.34 -1.58 -5.94
N GLU A 227 14.44 -1.69 -7.28
CA GLU A 227 15.66 -1.44 -8.04
C GLU A 227 16.26 -0.04 -7.85
N THR A 228 15.47 0.97 -7.49
CA THR A 228 16.01 2.32 -7.21
C THR A 228 16.93 2.33 -5.99
N GLY A 229 16.82 1.34 -5.10
CA GLY A 229 17.49 1.33 -3.80
C GLY A 229 16.95 2.37 -2.82
N LEU A 230 15.84 3.05 -3.14
CA LEU A 230 15.20 4.11 -2.32
C LEU A 230 14.14 3.57 -1.35
N CYS A 231 14.20 2.27 -1.07
CA CYS A 231 13.51 1.54 -0.01
C CYS A 231 14.43 1.51 1.23
N VAL A 232 13.94 1.78 2.47
CA VAL A 232 14.75 2.48 3.51
C VAL A 232 14.53 2.08 5.01
N TYR A 233 15.64 1.82 5.74
CA TYR A 233 16.08 2.55 6.95
C TYR A 233 17.60 2.90 7.03
N ASP A 234 17.94 4.18 7.20
CA ASP A 234 19.17 4.69 7.88
C ASP A 234 18.81 5.98 8.66
N TRP A 235 19.44 6.18 9.82
CA TRP A 235 19.23 7.07 11.01
C TRP A 235 18.11 8.14 11.09
N PHE A 236 17.57 8.68 9.99
CA PHE A 236 16.34 9.54 9.97
C PHE A 236 15.48 9.35 8.70
N GLY A 237 15.61 8.24 8.00
CA GLY A 237 14.82 7.86 6.82
C GLY A 237 14.13 6.53 7.08
N ASN A 238 12.87 6.37 6.65
CA ASN A 238 12.14 5.10 6.70
C ASN A 238 11.28 4.93 5.44
N PHE A 239 11.02 3.68 5.11
CA PHE A 239 10.05 3.26 4.10
C PHE A 239 8.88 2.60 4.81
N GLY A 240 7.66 2.91 4.37
CA GLY A 240 6.50 2.07 4.64
C GLY A 240 6.04 1.47 3.32
N ILE A 241 5.89 0.15 3.30
CA ILE A 241 5.06 -0.51 2.29
C ILE A 241 3.68 -0.66 2.91
N LYS A 242 2.66 0.02 2.36
CA LYS A 242 1.27 -0.36 2.59
C LYS A 242 0.80 -1.09 1.34
N ILE A 243 0.68 -2.41 1.41
CA ILE A 243 -0.07 -3.15 0.39
C ILE A 243 -1.43 -3.47 0.99
N ARG A 244 -2.45 -2.99 0.28
CA ARG A 244 -3.84 -3.01 0.73
C ARG A 244 -4.61 -4.14 0.09
N PHE A 245 -5.33 -4.88 0.91
CA PHE A 245 -6.10 -6.04 0.46
C PHE A 245 -7.57 -5.86 0.74
N LEU A 246 -8.21 -5.16 -0.19
CA LEU A 246 -9.65 -4.94 -0.22
C LEU A 246 -10.15 -5.46 -1.56
N LYS A 247 -11.05 -6.46 -1.61
CA LYS A 247 -12.22 -6.64 -0.73
C LYS A 247 -12.86 -7.99 -1.01
N GLU A 248 -13.55 -8.53 -0.01
CA GLU A 248 -14.21 -9.83 -0.09
C GLU A 248 -13.25 -10.99 -0.40
N VAL A 249 -12.51 -11.39 0.65
CA VAL A 249 -12.62 -12.80 1.04
C VAL A 249 -13.98 -13.01 1.69
N ASN A 250 -15.02 -12.95 0.85
CA ASN A 250 -16.35 -13.37 1.20
C ASN A 250 -16.62 -14.69 0.48
N PRO A 251 -16.49 -15.84 1.17
CA PRO A 251 -16.75 -17.16 0.56
C PRO A 251 -18.21 -17.35 0.10
N TYR A 252 -19.07 -16.33 0.25
CA TYR A 252 -20.47 -16.31 -0.21
C TYR A 252 -20.74 -15.34 -1.38
N LEU A 253 -19.77 -14.56 -1.87
CA LEU A 253 -19.97 -13.62 -3.00
C LEU A 253 -19.05 -13.85 -4.22
N LYS A 254 -17.94 -14.57 -4.06
CA LYS A 254 -17.06 -15.01 -5.13
C LYS A 254 -16.58 -16.43 -4.86
N GLU A 255 -16.19 -17.16 -5.92
CA GLU A 255 -15.63 -18.50 -5.75
C GLU A 255 -14.31 -18.44 -4.97
N GLU A 256 -14.02 -19.52 -4.23
CA GLU A 256 -12.80 -19.63 -3.41
C GLU A 256 -11.50 -19.46 -4.25
N ALA A 257 -11.58 -19.71 -5.56
CA ALA A 257 -10.52 -19.49 -6.53
C ALA A 257 -10.17 -18.00 -6.72
N ASP A 258 -11.14 -17.11 -6.89
CA ASP A 258 -10.94 -15.64 -7.05
C ASP A 258 -10.18 -15.07 -5.84
N VAL A 259 -10.59 -15.53 -4.66
CA VAL A 259 -9.98 -15.19 -3.37
C VAL A 259 -8.51 -15.62 -3.35
N LYS A 260 -8.23 -16.90 -3.63
CA LYS A 260 -6.87 -17.46 -3.62
C LYS A 260 -5.98 -16.77 -4.66
N GLN A 261 -6.51 -16.48 -5.84
CA GLN A 261 -5.81 -15.72 -6.88
C GLN A 261 -5.42 -14.32 -6.38
N THR A 262 -6.35 -13.58 -5.79
CA THR A 262 -6.10 -12.21 -5.31
C THR A 262 -5.08 -12.19 -4.17
N ILE A 263 -5.14 -13.17 -3.24
CA ILE A 263 -4.15 -13.32 -2.17
C ILE A 263 -2.77 -13.68 -2.74
N ALA A 264 -2.69 -14.61 -3.69
CA ALA A 264 -1.44 -15.04 -4.31
C ALA A 264 -0.75 -13.91 -5.10
N VAL A 265 -1.51 -13.17 -5.92
CA VAL A 265 -1.05 -11.93 -6.56
C VAL A 265 -0.56 -10.93 -5.50
N GLY A 266 -1.26 -10.86 -4.37
CA GLY A 266 -0.88 -10.07 -3.22
C GLY A 266 0.51 -10.37 -2.66
N CYS A 267 0.73 -11.61 -2.25
CA CYS A 267 2.03 -12.07 -1.78
C CYS A 267 3.11 -11.86 -2.86
N SER A 268 2.76 -12.06 -4.14
CA SER A 268 3.65 -11.83 -5.27
C SER A 268 4.10 -10.36 -5.41
N LEU A 269 3.18 -9.39 -5.28
CA LEU A 269 3.51 -7.96 -5.27
C LEU A 269 4.37 -7.57 -4.05
N VAL A 270 4.09 -8.15 -2.88
CA VAL A 270 4.91 -7.93 -1.67
C VAL A 270 6.33 -8.41 -1.92
N ARG A 271 6.50 -9.67 -2.36
CA ARG A 271 7.81 -10.26 -2.66
C ARG A 271 8.59 -9.44 -3.69
N ALA A 272 7.94 -9.03 -4.79
CA ALA A 272 8.53 -8.16 -5.80
C ALA A 272 9.00 -6.80 -5.23
N ALA A 273 8.21 -6.19 -4.34
CA ALA A 273 8.57 -4.94 -3.67
C ALA A 273 9.70 -5.10 -2.62
N LEU A 274 10.01 -6.34 -2.22
CA LEU A 274 11.10 -6.68 -1.29
C LEU A 274 12.28 -7.41 -1.99
N GLY A 275 12.29 -7.48 -3.32
CA GLY A 275 13.45 -7.91 -4.11
C GLY A 275 13.37 -9.27 -4.77
N GLU A 276 12.21 -9.93 -4.77
CA GLU A 276 11.98 -11.03 -5.71
C GLU A 276 12.05 -10.51 -7.15
N THR A 277 12.78 -11.21 -7.99
CA THR A 277 12.91 -10.95 -9.42
C THR A 277 12.75 -12.27 -10.18
N LEU A 278 12.29 -12.20 -11.43
CA LEU A 278 12.09 -13.36 -12.30
C LEU A 278 13.36 -13.78 -13.07
N LEU A 279 14.54 -13.33 -12.63
CA LEU A 279 15.86 -13.45 -13.30
C LEU A 279 16.99 -13.85 -12.35
#